data_AF-A0A4Q3H8S5-F1
#
_entry.id   AF-A0A4Q3H8S5-F1
#
_cell.length_a   1.000
_cell.length_b   1.000
_cell.length_c   1.000
_cell.angle_alpha   90.00
_cell.angle_beta   90.00
_cell.angle_gamma   90.00
#
_symmetry.space_group_name_H-M   'P 1'
#
loop_
_entity.id
_entity.type
_entity.pdbx_description
1 polymer ?
#
loop_
_entity_poly.entity_id
_entity_poly.type
_entity_poly.pdbx_seq_one_letter_code
_entity_poly.pdbx_strand_id
1 'polypeptide(L)'
;MGLAGHLKLGRLIVLWDDNKITIDGAVSLSSNEDIPARYTATGWHVVECDGHDAASIAAAFDAALADDRPSLVRCKTIIGKGAPNFQGTSKTHGSPLGAAEVAAARETLGWNHAPFDVPAEIREAWLKAGARGAEPHAAWKQRLANDSNAAEFARRMAGDLPQGFSLDAHIASLIAEPKKIATRSASQLALDALNAALPETMGGSADLTPSNNTLTKGLEDFTADNHGGRYVRYGIREFGMAAAMNGMALHGGVLPYGGTFLVFSDYARPAIRLSALQRARVVFVMTHDSIGLGEDGPTHQPVEHVMSLRLVPNLEVWRPCDAVETAEAWAASVARSEGPSLLALSRQNLPQLSTGGAGQGGYRLQAAEAPRKVVLLASGSEVEIAVAARAALEAEGVGADVVSMPCWSRFDAQSKEYRAGLLPRDALIVSIEAGVTTGWERYTGIDGLNFGLDRYGASGPAPDLYK
;
A
#
# COMPACT_ATOMS: atom_id res chain seq x y z
N MET A 1 -15.58 -7.89 -3.58
CA MET A 1 -16.87 -8.34 -4.15
C MET A 1 -17.35 -7.42 -5.27
N GLY A 2 -17.86 -6.21 -4.97
CA GLY A 2 -18.44 -5.32 -5.99
C GLY A 2 -17.52 -4.97 -7.18
N LEU A 3 -16.27 -4.59 -6.92
CA LEU A 3 -15.31 -4.27 -8.00
C LEU A 3 -15.02 -5.46 -8.92
N ALA A 4 -14.85 -6.67 -8.37
CA ALA A 4 -14.57 -7.87 -9.15
C ALA A 4 -15.74 -8.26 -10.06
N GLY A 5 -16.98 -8.13 -9.58
CA GLY A 5 -18.18 -8.36 -10.38
C GLY A 5 -18.32 -7.30 -11.49
N HIS A 6 -18.08 -6.03 -11.16
CA HIS A 6 -18.05 -4.94 -12.14
C HIS A 6 -17.01 -5.16 -13.26
N LEU A 7 -15.82 -5.65 -12.91
CA LEU A 7 -14.74 -5.93 -13.86
C LEU A 7 -14.84 -7.29 -14.56
N LYS A 8 -15.87 -8.10 -14.25
CA LYS A 8 -16.09 -9.46 -14.78
C LYS A 8 -14.84 -10.36 -14.67
N LEU A 9 -14.28 -10.46 -13.47
CA LEU A 9 -13.08 -11.27 -13.22
C LEU A 9 -13.40 -12.78 -13.18
N GLY A 10 -13.76 -13.40 -14.31
CA GLY A 10 -14.19 -14.81 -14.41
C GLY A 10 -13.19 -15.86 -13.92
N ARG A 11 -11.91 -15.51 -13.81
CA ARG A 11 -10.86 -16.40 -13.26
C ARG A 11 -10.78 -16.38 -11.73
N LEU A 12 -11.60 -15.56 -11.06
CA LEU A 12 -11.68 -15.50 -9.60
C LEU A 12 -12.77 -16.44 -9.08
N ILE A 13 -12.36 -17.51 -8.42
CA ILE A 13 -13.24 -18.45 -7.73
C ILE A 13 -12.95 -18.38 -6.23
N VAL A 14 -13.95 -18.01 -5.45
CA VAL A 14 -13.88 -17.95 -3.98
C VAL A 14 -14.59 -19.16 -3.40
N LEU A 15 -13.89 -19.97 -2.62
CA LEU A 15 -14.49 -21.05 -1.84
C LEU A 15 -14.86 -20.48 -0.47
N TRP A 16 -16.15 -20.41 -0.18
CA TRP A 16 -16.64 -20.00 1.12
C TRP A 16 -16.99 -21.24 1.94
N ASP A 17 -16.21 -21.48 2.99
CA ASP A 17 -16.52 -22.48 4.02
C ASP A 17 -17.71 -21.99 4.88
N ASP A 18 -18.91 -22.42 4.54
CA ASP A 18 -20.14 -22.12 5.26
C ASP A 18 -20.41 -23.19 6.33
N ASN A 19 -19.69 -23.07 7.45
CA ASN A 19 -19.74 -23.99 8.58
C ASN A 19 -20.65 -23.54 9.74
N LYS A 20 -21.32 -22.37 9.59
CA LYS A 20 -22.22 -21.73 10.57
C LYS A 20 -21.62 -21.32 11.91
N ILE A 21 -20.29 -21.30 12.04
CA ILE A 21 -19.58 -20.97 13.28
C ILE A 21 -18.57 -19.81 13.07
N THR A 22 -18.47 -18.94 14.08
CA THR A 22 -17.43 -17.93 14.26
C THR A 22 -16.66 -18.20 15.56
N ILE A 23 -15.67 -17.37 15.90
CA ILE A 23 -14.92 -17.48 17.17
C ILE A 23 -15.87 -17.45 18.38
N ASP A 24 -16.83 -16.52 18.38
CA ASP A 24 -17.72 -16.29 19.52
C ASP A 24 -18.90 -17.29 19.59
N GLY A 25 -19.08 -18.15 18.59
CA GLY A 25 -20.15 -19.15 18.57
C GLY A 25 -20.84 -19.27 17.24
N ALA A 26 -22.17 -19.41 17.25
CA ALA A 26 -22.95 -19.50 16.01
C ALA A 26 -22.93 -18.18 15.23
N VAL A 27 -22.87 -18.25 13.89
CA VAL A 27 -22.96 -17.07 13.01
C VAL A 27 -24.21 -16.24 13.30
N SER A 28 -25.32 -16.88 13.67
CA SER A 28 -26.59 -16.22 13.99
C SER A 28 -26.55 -15.29 15.20
N LEU A 29 -25.49 -15.32 16.01
CA LEU A 29 -25.30 -14.38 17.12
C LEU A 29 -25.02 -12.95 16.63
N SER A 30 -24.46 -12.80 15.43
CA SER A 30 -24.02 -11.49 14.91
C SER A 30 -24.32 -11.25 13.43
N SER A 31 -24.84 -12.24 12.69
CA SER A 31 -25.21 -12.06 11.29
C SER A 31 -26.42 -12.90 10.89
N ASN A 32 -27.28 -12.30 10.09
CA ASN A 32 -28.44 -12.90 9.42
C ASN A 32 -28.45 -12.59 7.92
N GLU A 33 -27.29 -12.28 7.34
CA GLU A 33 -27.15 -11.91 5.93
C GLU A 33 -27.39 -13.09 4.99
N ASP A 34 -28.07 -12.83 3.87
CA ASP A 34 -28.08 -13.70 2.71
C ASP A 34 -26.82 -13.45 1.86
N ILE A 35 -25.75 -14.15 2.20
CA ILE A 35 -24.46 -14.04 1.51
C ILE A 35 -24.57 -14.41 0.02
N PRO A 36 -25.20 -15.55 -0.38
CA PRO A 36 -25.46 -15.84 -1.79
C PRO A 36 -26.15 -14.69 -2.53
N ALA A 37 -27.26 -14.18 -2.01
CA ALA A 37 -28.00 -13.09 -2.66
C ALA A 37 -27.16 -11.82 -2.78
N ARG A 38 -26.37 -11.48 -1.74
CA ARG A 38 -25.45 -10.33 -1.79
C ARG A 38 -24.40 -10.46 -2.89
N TYR A 39 -23.85 -11.66 -3.11
CA TYR A 39 -22.92 -11.90 -4.21
C TYR A 39 -23.61 -11.79 -5.57
N THR A 40 -24.76 -12.45 -5.75
CA THR A 40 -25.56 -12.37 -6.98
C THR A 40 -25.91 -10.92 -7.34
N ALA A 41 -26.32 -10.11 -6.36
CA ALA A 41 -26.64 -8.69 -6.55
C ALA A 41 -25.45 -7.85 -7.05
N THR A 42 -24.22 -8.34 -6.89
CA THR A 42 -22.99 -7.68 -7.36
C THR A 42 -22.39 -8.29 -8.61
N GLY A 43 -23.15 -9.12 -9.34
CA GLY A 43 -22.73 -9.68 -10.62
C GLY A 43 -21.84 -10.91 -10.51
N TRP A 44 -21.88 -11.63 -9.39
CA TRP A 44 -21.18 -12.89 -9.22
C TRP A 44 -22.04 -14.08 -9.65
N HIS A 45 -21.40 -15.11 -10.17
CA HIS A 45 -21.96 -16.45 -10.22
C HIS A 45 -21.90 -17.08 -8.83
N VAL A 46 -22.96 -17.77 -8.41
CA VAL A 46 -23.03 -18.41 -7.09
C VAL A 46 -23.48 -19.85 -7.29
N VAL A 47 -22.69 -20.78 -6.75
CA VAL A 47 -22.96 -22.22 -6.77
C VAL A 47 -22.74 -22.77 -5.37
N GLU A 48 -23.47 -23.82 -5.00
CA GLU A 48 -23.36 -24.47 -3.69
C GLU A 48 -22.94 -25.92 -3.86
N CYS A 49 -22.22 -26.45 -2.88
CA CYS A 49 -21.90 -27.87 -2.77
C CYS A 49 -22.02 -28.36 -1.33
N ASP A 50 -22.15 -29.68 -1.16
CA ASP A 50 -21.80 -30.33 0.09
C ASP A 50 -20.26 -30.35 0.19
N GLY A 51 -19.71 -29.55 1.11
CA GLY A 51 -18.26 -29.43 1.28
C GLY A 51 -17.61 -30.67 1.90
N HIS A 52 -18.38 -31.73 2.16
CA HIS A 52 -17.88 -33.04 2.56
C HIS A 52 -18.04 -34.12 1.49
N ASP A 53 -18.58 -33.78 0.32
CA ASP A 53 -18.71 -34.70 -0.81
C ASP A 53 -17.82 -34.25 -1.98
N ALA A 54 -16.82 -35.07 -2.30
CA ALA A 54 -15.85 -34.75 -3.34
C ALA A 54 -16.50 -34.60 -4.73
N ALA A 55 -17.56 -35.35 -5.02
CA ALA A 55 -18.27 -35.25 -6.30
C ALA A 55 -19.06 -33.93 -6.40
N SER A 56 -19.75 -33.54 -5.33
CA SER A 56 -20.45 -32.25 -5.22
C SER A 56 -19.48 -31.07 -5.38
N ILE A 57 -18.31 -31.12 -4.74
CA ILE A 57 -17.27 -30.10 -4.89
C ILE A 57 -16.79 -30.02 -6.34
N ALA A 58 -16.47 -31.15 -6.97
CA ALA A 58 -16.02 -31.18 -8.36
C ALA A 58 -17.05 -30.57 -9.32
N ALA A 59 -18.33 -30.94 -9.18
CA ALA A 59 -19.41 -30.39 -10.00
C ALA A 59 -19.57 -28.87 -9.82
N ALA A 60 -19.42 -28.35 -8.60
CA ALA A 60 -19.48 -26.92 -8.34
C ALA A 60 -18.28 -26.17 -8.95
N PHE A 61 -17.09 -26.78 -8.94
CA PHE A 61 -15.92 -26.23 -9.63
C PHE A 61 -16.09 -26.20 -11.14
N ASP A 62 -16.60 -27.27 -11.74
CA ASP A 62 -16.87 -27.34 -13.19
C ASP A 62 -17.88 -26.24 -13.60
N ALA A 63 -18.93 -26.04 -12.80
CA ALA A 63 -19.87 -24.95 -13.02
C ALA A 63 -19.22 -23.56 -12.88
N ALA A 64 -18.37 -23.35 -11.88
CA ALA A 64 -17.67 -22.08 -11.67
C ALA A 64 -16.66 -21.77 -12.79
N LEU A 65 -15.98 -22.79 -13.34
CA LEU A 65 -15.03 -22.65 -14.45
C LEU A 65 -15.72 -22.36 -15.79
N ALA A 66 -17.01 -22.71 -15.92
CA ALA A 66 -17.80 -22.51 -17.13
C ALA A 66 -18.52 -21.15 -17.20
N ASP A 67 -18.44 -20.32 -16.15
CA ASP A 67 -19.08 -19.00 -16.10
C ASP A 67 -18.04 -17.88 -16.25
N ASP A 68 -18.35 -16.86 -17.06
CA ASP A 68 -17.45 -15.73 -17.30
C ASP A 68 -17.41 -14.72 -16.14
N ARG A 69 -18.32 -14.82 -15.16
CA ARG A 69 -18.36 -13.98 -13.96
C ARG A 69 -17.45 -14.54 -12.87
N PRO A 70 -16.96 -13.71 -11.93
CA PRO A 70 -16.33 -14.23 -10.73
C PRO A 70 -17.33 -15.11 -9.96
N SER A 71 -16.86 -16.22 -9.40
CA SER A 71 -17.70 -17.24 -8.78
C SER A 71 -17.50 -17.33 -7.27
N LEU A 72 -18.60 -17.41 -6.53
CA LEU A 72 -18.63 -17.85 -5.13
C LEU A 72 -19.13 -19.29 -5.09
N VAL A 73 -18.30 -20.20 -4.59
CA VAL A 73 -18.69 -21.57 -4.27
C VAL A 73 -18.98 -21.64 -2.78
N ARG A 74 -20.25 -21.79 -2.40
CA ARG A 74 -20.66 -22.01 -1.01
C ARG A 74 -20.48 -23.48 -0.65
N CYS A 75 -19.41 -23.79 0.05
CA CYS A 75 -19.12 -25.12 0.57
C CYS A 75 -19.82 -25.27 1.92
N LYS A 76 -20.93 -26.00 1.99
CA LYS A 76 -21.61 -26.27 3.28
C LYS A 76 -20.81 -27.32 4.05
N THR A 77 -20.30 -26.97 5.23
CA THR A 77 -19.49 -27.89 6.03
C THR A 77 -19.94 -27.95 7.49
N ILE A 78 -19.22 -28.73 8.28
CA ILE A 78 -19.35 -28.84 9.74
C ILE A 78 -17.94 -28.60 10.26
N ILE A 79 -17.74 -27.52 11.02
CA ILE A 79 -16.42 -27.22 11.59
C ILE A 79 -15.99 -28.36 12.51
N GLY A 80 -14.73 -28.78 12.42
CA GLY A 80 -14.20 -29.87 13.24
C GLY A 80 -14.88 -31.23 13.01
N LYS A 81 -15.50 -31.47 11.84
CA LYS A 81 -16.15 -32.75 11.51
C LYS A 81 -15.27 -33.93 11.88
N GLY A 82 -15.87 -34.90 12.56
CA GLY A 82 -15.20 -36.10 13.06
C GLY A 82 -14.77 -36.01 14.52
N ALA A 83 -14.74 -34.82 15.14
CA ALA A 83 -14.59 -34.68 16.59
C ALA A 83 -15.96 -34.84 17.27
N PRO A 84 -16.32 -36.02 17.78
CA PRO A 84 -17.71 -36.36 18.10
C PRO A 84 -18.34 -35.46 19.17
N ASN A 85 -17.55 -34.93 20.12
CA ASN A 85 -18.08 -34.11 21.19
C ASN A 85 -18.05 -32.60 20.86
N PHE A 86 -17.23 -32.17 19.90
CA PHE A 86 -17.00 -30.75 19.61
C PHE A 86 -17.38 -30.29 18.20
N GLN A 87 -17.55 -31.19 17.23
CA GLN A 87 -17.88 -30.81 15.85
C GLN A 87 -19.13 -29.92 15.78
N GLY A 88 -19.14 -28.94 14.87
CA GLY A 88 -20.23 -27.99 14.73
C GLY A 88 -20.29 -26.92 15.82
N THR A 89 -19.24 -26.76 16.63
CA THR A 89 -19.18 -25.75 17.70
C THR A 89 -17.90 -24.90 17.61
N SER A 90 -17.89 -23.73 18.25
CA SER A 90 -16.70 -22.86 18.31
C SER A 90 -15.52 -23.46 19.07
N LYS A 91 -15.72 -24.56 19.83
CA LYS A 91 -14.66 -25.26 20.56
C LYS A 91 -13.56 -25.82 19.65
N THR A 92 -13.86 -26.05 18.37
CA THR A 92 -12.88 -26.55 17.39
C THR A 92 -12.19 -25.44 16.59
N HIS A 93 -12.44 -24.16 16.88
CA HIS A 93 -11.98 -23.06 16.05
C HIS A 93 -10.52 -22.66 16.32
N GLY A 94 -10.18 -22.37 17.57
CA GLY A 94 -8.92 -21.69 17.91
C GLY A 94 -8.01 -22.42 18.91
N SER A 95 -8.38 -23.63 19.33
CA SER A 95 -7.64 -24.39 20.34
C SER A 95 -7.44 -25.86 19.95
N PRO A 96 -6.35 -26.50 20.41
CA PRO A 96 -6.18 -27.94 20.29
C PRO A 96 -7.37 -28.71 20.90
N LEU A 97 -7.75 -29.83 20.29
CA LEU A 97 -8.89 -30.65 20.75
C LEU A 97 -8.64 -31.35 22.10
N GLY A 98 -7.37 -31.59 22.45
CA GLY A 98 -6.98 -32.38 23.62
C GLY A 98 -6.96 -33.88 23.35
N ALA A 99 -6.20 -34.62 24.15
CA ALA A 99 -5.87 -36.03 23.88
C ALA A 99 -7.11 -36.95 23.81
N ALA A 100 -8.08 -36.76 24.71
CA ALA A 100 -9.29 -37.56 24.74
C ALA A 100 -10.15 -37.38 23.48
N GLU A 101 -10.33 -36.13 23.06
CA GLU A 101 -11.12 -35.84 21.85
C GLU A 101 -10.41 -36.28 20.58
N VAL A 102 -9.08 -36.14 20.52
CA VAL A 102 -8.29 -36.68 19.39
C VAL A 102 -8.45 -38.20 19.28
N ALA A 103 -8.45 -38.93 20.40
CA ALA A 103 -8.67 -40.37 20.39
C ALA A 103 -10.08 -40.73 19.91
N ALA A 104 -11.11 -40.04 20.41
CA ALA A 104 -12.49 -40.24 19.98
C ALA A 104 -12.71 -39.89 18.49
N ALA A 105 -12.04 -38.84 18.00
CA ALA A 105 -12.11 -38.45 16.60
C ALA A 105 -11.47 -39.48 15.67
N ARG A 106 -10.35 -40.07 16.09
CA ARG A 106 -9.70 -41.17 15.35
C ARG A 106 -10.62 -42.38 15.23
N GLU A 107 -11.26 -42.79 16.34
CA GLU A 107 -12.24 -43.87 16.31
C GLU A 107 -13.41 -43.55 15.38
N THR A 108 -13.97 -42.34 15.49
CA THR A 108 -15.10 -41.87 14.66
C THR A 108 -14.78 -41.86 13.17
N LEU A 109 -13.54 -41.48 12.80
CA LEU A 109 -13.08 -41.41 11.42
C LEU A 109 -12.49 -42.74 10.90
N GLY A 110 -12.41 -43.78 11.74
CA GLY A 110 -11.75 -45.04 11.38
C GLY A 110 -10.23 -44.90 11.17
N TRP A 111 -9.60 -43.91 11.80
CA TRP A 111 -8.18 -43.61 11.63
C TRP A 111 -7.30 -44.37 12.63
N ASN A 112 -6.71 -45.48 12.17
CA ASN A 112 -5.90 -46.38 13.00
C ASN A 112 -4.39 -46.07 12.99
N HIS A 113 -3.98 -44.96 12.38
CA HIS A 113 -2.57 -44.61 12.22
C HIS A 113 -2.04 -43.72 13.36
N ALA A 114 -0.72 -43.74 13.56
CA ALA A 114 -0.04 -42.96 14.57
C ALA A 114 -0.10 -41.44 14.29
N PRO A 115 0.16 -40.56 15.28
CA PRO A 115 0.33 -39.13 15.02
C PRO A 115 1.41 -38.87 13.95
N PHE A 116 1.10 -38.00 13.00
CA PHE A 116 1.99 -37.64 11.87
C PHE A 116 2.38 -38.80 10.94
N ASP A 117 1.64 -39.90 10.97
CA ASP A 117 1.75 -40.98 9.99
C ASP A 117 0.91 -40.66 8.74
N VAL A 118 1.48 -40.87 7.56
CA VAL A 118 0.80 -40.65 6.27
C VAL A 118 0.84 -41.98 5.50
N PRO A 119 -0.30 -42.70 5.40
CA PRO A 119 -0.39 -43.97 4.69
C PRO A 119 0.16 -43.89 3.26
N ALA A 120 0.80 -44.96 2.80
CA ALA A 120 1.50 -44.99 1.52
C ALA A 120 0.54 -44.68 0.36
N GLU A 121 -0.67 -45.25 0.36
CA GLU A 121 -1.65 -45.01 -0.69
C GLU A 121 -2.09 -43.54 -0.78
N ILE A 122 -2.23 -42.86 0.36
CA ILE A 122 -2.58 -41.43 0.41
C ILE A 122 -1.41 -40.61 -0.13
N ARG A 123 -0.18 -40.90 0.32
CA ARG A 123 1.02 -40.22 -0.15
C ARG A 123 1.20 -40.36 -1.66
N GLU A 124 1.03 -41.57 -2.20
CA GLU A 124 1.14 -41.84 -3.63
C GLU A 124 0.07 -41.11 -4.45
N ALA A 125 -1.17 -41.06 -3.95
CA ALA A 125 -2.23 -40.29 -4.61
C ALA A 125 -1.89 -38.79 -4.71
N TRP A 126 -1.36 -38.19 -3.64
CA TRP A 126 -0.92 -36.79 -3.65
C TRP A 126 0.29 -36.54 -4.55
N LEU A 127 1.28 -37.44 -4.58
CA LEU A 127 2.41 -37.34 -5.50
C LEU A 127 1.96 -37.41 -6.96
N LYS A 128 1.03 -38.31 -7.29
CA LYS A 128 0.45 -38.41 -8.63
C LYS A 128 -0.32 -37.14 -9.00
N ALA A 129 -1.09 -36.57 -8.08
CA ALA A 129 -1.80 -35.31 -8.31
C ALA A 129 -0.83 -34.14 -8.56
N GLY A 130 0.24 -34.03 -7.77
CA GLY A 130 1.27 -33.00 -7.92
C GLY A 130 2.03 -33.07 -9.25
N ALA A 131 2.18 -34.27 -9.82
CA ALA A 131 2.85 -34.46 -11.12
C ALA A 131 2.04 -33.93 -12.32
N ARG A 132 0.71 -33.70 -12.17
CA ARG A 132 -0.17 -33.27 -13.27
C ARG A 132 0.22 -31.94 -13.91
N GLY A 133 0.91 -31.06 -13.18
CA GLY A 133 1.35 -29.76 -13.68
C GLY A 133 2.59 -29.80 -14.58
N ALA A 134 3.31 -30.94 -14.65
CA ALA A 134 4.60 -31.02 -15.33
C ALA A 134 4.50 -30.70 -16.83
N GLU A 135 3.59 -31.38 -17.55
CA GLU A 135 3.39 -31.17 -18.98
C GLU A 135 2.86 -29.76 -19.31
N PRO A 136 1.78 -29.24 -18.69
CA PRO A 136 1.32 -27.88 -18.93
C PRO A 136 2.39 -26.81 -18.68
N HIS A 137 3.19 -26.98 -17.62
CA HIS A 137 4.28 -26.06 -17.29
C HIS A 137 5.43 -26.15 -18.30
N ALA A 138 5.83 -27.35 -18.73
CA ALA A 138 6.83 -27.52 -19.79
C ALA A 138 6.38 -26.88 -21.10
N ALA A 139 5.12 -27.12 -21.50
CA ALA A 139 4.52 -26.52 -22.67
C ALA A 139 4.45 -24.99 -22.55
N TRP A 140 4.10 -24.45 -21.38
CA TRP A 140 4.11 -23.00 -21.13
C TRP A 140 5.51 -22.41 -21.25
N LYS A 141 6.53 -23.03 -20.64
CA LYS A 141 7.93 -22.59 -20.76
C LYS A 141 8.40 -22.59 -22.21
N GLN A 142 8.05 -23.61 -22.98
CA GLN A 142 8.40 -23.68 -24.41
C GLN A 142 7.72 -22.58 -25.21
N ARG A 143 6.43 -22.29 -24.96
CA ARG A 143 5.74 -21.16 -25.60
C ARG A 143 6.40 -19.84 -25.26
N LEU A 144 6.71 -19.61 -23.97
CA LEU A 144 7.38 -18.40 -23.53
C LEU A 144 8.76 -18.25 -24.17
N ALA A 145 9.59 -19.30 -24.20
CA ALA A 145 10.93 -19.25 -24.78
C ALA A 145 10.93 -18.91 -26.28
N ASN A 146 9.84 -19.17 -26.99
CA ASN A 146 9.67 -18.88 -28.41
C ASN A 146 8.93 -17.55 -28.68
N ASP A 147 8.47 -16.84 -27.64
CA ASP A 147 7.77 -15.56 -27.78
C ASP A 147 8.77 -14.40 -27.94
N SER A 148 8.49 -13.45 -28.84
CA SER A 148 9.36 -12.28 -29.03
C SER A 148 9.44 -11.36 -27.80
N ASN A 149 8.48 -11.46 -26.88
CA ASN A 149 8.42 -10.69 -25.63
C ASN A 149 8.96 -11.45 -24.42
N ALA A 150 9.58 -12.63 -24.59
CA ALA A 150 10.00 -13.49 -23.49
C ALA A 150 10.87 -12.77 -22.44
N ALA A 151 11.86 -11.98 -22.91
CA ALA A 151 12.76 -11.23 -22.05
C ALA A 151 12.03 -10.14 -21.25
N GLU A 152 11.11 -9.43 -21.90
CA GLU A 152 10.32 -8.36 -21.27
C GLU A 152 9.32 -8.94 -20.25
N PHE A 153 8.68 -10.06 -20.58
CA PHE A 153 7.84 -10.80 -19.64
C PHE A 153 8.64 -11.23 -18.41
N ALA A 154 9.81 -11.85 -18.61
CA ALA A 154 10.66 -12.31 -17.50
C ALA A 154 11.11 -11.16 -16.61
N ARG A 155 11.55 -10.04 -17.19
CA ARG A 155 11.93 -8.81 -16.46
C ARG A 155 10.78 -8.31 -15.58
N ARG A 156 9.59 -8.14 -16.15
CA ARG A 156 8.42 -7.63 -15.40
C ARG A 156 7.99 -8.59 -14.30
N MET A 157 8.00 -9.89 -14.57
CA MET A 157 7.65 -10.90 -13.56
C MET A 157 8.69 -10.97 -12.43
N ALA A 158 9.97 -10.70 -12.72
CA ALA A 158 11.00 -10.54 -11.71
C ALA A 158 10.88 -9.22 -10.92
N GLY A 159 10.12 -8.25 -11.44
CA GLY A 159 9.99 -6.91 -10.86
C GLY A 159 11.17 -5.99 -11.16
N ASP A 160 12.05 -6.37 -12.09
CA ASP A 160 13.20 -5.55 -12.46
C ASP A 160 12.75 -4.33 -13.28
N LEU A 161 13.35 -3.16 -13.05
CA LEU A 161 13.13 -1.99 -13.91
C LEU A 161 13.90 -2.15 -15.24
N PRO A 162 13.48 -1.47 -16.33
CA PRO A 162 14.26 -1.45 -17.56
C PRO A 162 15.69 -0.96 -17.31
N GLN A 163 16.66 -1.54 -18.00
CA GLN A 163 18.06 -1.11 -17.87
C GLN A 163 18.20 0.37 -18.21
N GLY A 164 18.85 1.14 -17.32
CA GLY A 164 19.06 2.57 -17.51
C GLY A 164 17.82 3.43 -17.27
N PHE A 165 16.72 2.84 -16.79
CA PHE A 165 15.57 3.62 -16.33
C PHE A 165 16.01 4.60 -15.23
N SER A 166 15.66 5.87 -15.41
CA SER A 166 15.88 6.94 -14.44
C SER A 166 14.91 8.10 -14.68
N LEU A 167 14.63 8.88 -13.63
CA LEU A 167 13.93 10.16 -13.73
C LEU A 167 14.88 11.37 -13.76
N ASP A 168 16.20 11.17 -13.86
CA ASP A 168 17.19 12.26 -13.80
C ASP A 168 16.95 13.36 -14.84
N ALA A 169 16.56 12.98 -16.07
CA ALA A 169 16.25 13.96 -17.12
C ALA A 169 15.00 14.80 -16.79
N HIS A 170 14.01 14.20 -16.13
CA HIS A 170 12.82 14.91 -15.65
C HIS A 170 13.16 15.83 -14.46
N ILE A 171 13.98 15.35 -13.52
CA ILE A 171 14.46 16.14 -12.39
C ILE A 171 15.28 17.34 -12.88
N ALA A 172 16.19 17.13 -13.84
CA ALA A 172 17.01 18.20 -14.41
C ALA A 172 16.16 19.28 -15.10
N SER A 173 15.07 18.90 -15.79
CA SER A 173 14.17 19.88 -16.41
C SER A 173 13.39 20.69 -15.38
N LEU A 174 12.97 20.09 -14.27
CA LEU A 174 12.37 20.81 -13.15
C LEU A 174 13.36 21.80 -12.52
N ILE A 175 14.63 21.42 -12.35
CA ILE A 175 15.68 22.31 -11.83
C ILE A 175 15.93 23.48 -12.79
N ALA A 176 15.95 23.22 -14.10
CA ALA A 176 16.17 24.25 -15.12
C ALA A 176 14.99 25.22 -15.24
N GLU A 177 13.76 24.74 -15.01
CA GLU A 177 12.52 25.54 -15.10
C GLU A 177 11.67 25.41 -13.82
N PRO A 178 12.05 26.08 -12.72
CA PRO A 178 11.36 25.94 -11.44
C PRO A 178 9.88 26.28 -11.51
N LYS A 179 9.05 25.46 -10.83
CA LYS A 179 7.57 25.60 -10.85
C LYS A 179 7.03 25.87 -9.45
N LYS A 180 6.05 26.79 -9.35
CA LYS A 180 5.22 26.95 -8.13
C LYS A 180 3.92 26.18 -8.28
N ILE A 181 3.90 24.93 -7.84
CA ILE A 181 2.77 24.00 -8.01
C ILE A 181 2.59 23.14 -6.76
N ALA A 182 1.41 22.57 -6.58
CA ALA A 182 1.14 21.61 -5.52
C ALA A 182 1.90 20.29 -5.77
N THR A 183 2.33 19.60 -4.71
CA THR A 183 3.08 18.34 -4.89
C THR A 183 2.20 17.21 -5.44
N ARG A 184 0.87 17.28 -5.30
CA ARG A 184 -0.04 16.40 -6.07
C ARG A 184 0.06 16.62 -7.59
N SER A 185 0.24 17.86 -8.03
CA SER A 185 0.41 18.19 -9.45
C SER A 185 1.81 17.83 -9.92
N ALA A 186 2.84 18.03 -9.09
CA ALA A 186 4.19 17.54 -9.38
C ALA A 186 4.23 16.01 -9.48
N SER A 187 3.48 15.30 -8.65
CA SER A 187 3.32 13.85 -8.72
C SER A 187 2.75 13.41 -10.06
N GLN A 188 1.80 14.16 -10.63
CA GLN A 188 1.28 13.88 -11.97
C GLN A 188 2.35 14.05 -13.05
N LEU A 189 3.19 15.09 -12.95
CA LEU A 189 4.31 15.29 -13.88
C LEU A 189 5.33 14.15 -13.82
N ALA A 190 5.64 13.66 -12.61
CA ALA A 190 6.49 12.49 -12.43
C ALA A 190 5.82 11.23 -13.01
N LEU A 191 4.52 11.04 -12.76
CA LEU A 191 3.73 9.94 -13.32
C LEU A 191 3.69 9.99 -14.86
N ASP A 192 3.64 11.18 -15.49
CA ASP A 192 3.65 11.29 -16.95
C ASP A 192 4.95 10.69 -17.53
N ALA A 193 6.09 11.00 -16.90
CA ALA A 193 7.38 10.42 -17.28
C ALA A 193 7.45 8.91 -16.98
N LEU A 194 6.97 8.49 -15.79
CA LEU A 194 6.96 7.09 -15.37
C LEU A 194 6.10 6.22 -16.28
N ASN A 195 4.86 6.61 -16.54
CA ASN A 195 3.91 5.78 -17.28
C ASN A 195 4.26 5.67 -18.76
N ALA A 196 5.04 6.63 -19.29
CA ALA A 196 5.63 6.57 -20.62
C ALA A 196 6.83 5.59 -20.68
N ALA A 197 7.65 5.53 -19.63
CA ALA A 197 8.85 4.70 -19.57
C ALA A 197 8.58 3.25 -19.07
N LEU A 198 7.55 3.07 -18.23
CA LEU A 198 7.24 1.82 -17.54
C LEU A 198 5.86 1.30 -17.97
N PRO A 199 5.79 0.44 -19.00
CA PRO A 199 4.54 -0.16 -19.46
C PRO A 199 3.85 -1.05 -18.41
N GLU A 200 4.58 -1.54 -17.41
CA GLU A 200 4.07 -2.35 -16.30
C GLU A 200 3.36 -1.55 -15.20
N THR A 201 3.33 -0.22 -15.27
CA THR A 201 2.59 0.60 -14.28
C THR A 201 1.09 0.36 -14.37
N MET A 202 0.45 0.23 -13.20
CA MET A 202 -1.00 0.08 -13.07
C MET A 202 -1.51 1.12 -12.07
N GLY A 203 -2.13 2.18 -12.57
CA GLY A 203 -2.60 3.31 -11.78
C GLY A 203 -4.03 3.17 -11.28
N GLY A 204 -4.44 4.09 -10.43
CA GLY A 204 -5.85 4.24 -10.07
C GLY A 204 -6.10 5.25 -8.95
N SER A 205 -7.36 5.39 -8.58
CA SER A 205 -7.79 6.22 -7.45
C SER A 205 -9.11 5.72 -6.87
N ALA A 206 -9.29 5.90 -5.56
CA ALA A 206 -10.54 5.62 -4.86
C ALA A 206 -11.56 6.77 -5.10
N ASP A 207 -12.05 6.87 -6.34
CA ASP A 207 -13.01 7.90 -6.81
C ASP A 207 -12.51 9.36 -6.73
N LEU A 208 -11.24 9.57 -6.41
CA LEU A 208 -10.64 10.89 -6.24
C LEU A 208 -9.63 11.22 -7.34
N THR A 209 -9.75 10.62 -8.53
CA THR A 209 -8.82 10.83 -9.67
C THR A 209 -8.48 12.30 -9.93
N PRO A 210 -9.46 13.22 -10.13
CA PRO A 210 -9.15 14.62 -10.41
C PRO A 210 -8.59 15.37 -9.20
N SER A 211 -8.83 14.89 -7.97
CA SER A 211 -8.32 15.52 -6.76
C SER A 211 -6.91 15.06 -6.42
N ASN A 212 -6.58 13.81 -6.75
CA ASN A 212 -5.27 13.20 -6.49
C ASN A 212 -4.27 13.36 -7.64
N ASN A 213 -4.75 13.68 -8.85
CA ASN A 213 -3.96 13.79 -10.08
C ASN A 213 -3.18 12.51 -10.44
N THR A 214 -3.83 11.35 -10.29
CA THR A 214 -3.22 10.03 -10.54
C THR A 214 -3.39 9.53 -11.99
N LEU A 215 -4.28 10.13 -12.78
CA LEU A 215 -4.47 9.76 -14.20
C LEU A 215 -3.62 10.66 -15.09
N THR A 216 -2.69 10.06 -15.82
CA THR A 216 -1.82 10.76 -16.79
C THR A 216 -2.35 10.64 -18.21
N LYS A 217 -1.87 11.50 -19.10
CA LYS A 217 -2.27 11.48 -20.49
C LYS A 217 -1.85 10.15 -21.15
N GLY A 218 -2.78 9.50 -21.85
CA GLY A 218 -2.51 8.27 -22.60
C GLY A 218 -2.70 6.96 -21.82
N LEU A 219 -3.13 7.02 -20.55
CA LEU A 219 -3.65 5.82 -19.88
C LEU A 219 -5.13 5.65 -20.18
N GLU A 220 -5.50 4.43 -20.53
CA GLU A 220 -6.89 4.01 -20.67
C GLU A 220 -7.38 3.30 -19.40
N ASP A 221 -8.68 3.39 -19.15
CA ASP A 221 -9.31 2.73 -18.01
C ASP A 221 -9.28 1.20 -18.20
N PHE A 222 -8.91 0.47 -17.16
CA PHE A 222 -9.10 -0.97 -17.03
C PHE A 222 -10.58 -1.25 -16.73
N THR A 223 -11.29 -1.86 -17.68
CA THR A 223 -12.73 -2.11 -17.58
C THR A 223 -13.05 -3.55 -17.98
N ALA A 224 -14.29 -4.00 -17.77
CA ALA A 224 -14.74 -5.31 -18.21
C ALA A 224 -14.59 -5.53 -19.73
N ASP A 225 -14.61 -4.46 -20.53
CA ASP A 225 -14.50 -4.51 -21.99
C ASP A 225 -13.08 -4.16 -22.48
N ASN A 226 -12.21 -3.66 -21.58
CA ASN A 226 -10.81 -3.33 -21.86
C ASN A 226 -9.89 -3.73 -20.69
N HIS A 227 -9.48 -5.00 -20.65
CA HIS A 227 -8.46 -5.48 -19.70
C HIS A 227 -7.02 -5.06 -20.07
N GLY A 228 -6.82 -4.38 -21.22
CA GLY A 228 -5.53 -3.80 -21.60
C GLY A 228 -5.28 -2.41 -21.01
N GLY A 229 -6.33 -1.76 -20.47
CA GLY A 229 -6.22 -0.46 -19.81
C GLY A 229 -5.30 -0.50 -18.59
N ARG A 230 -4.62 0.61 -18.31
CA ARG A 230 -3.64 0.73 -17.22
C ARG A 230 -4.11 1.53 -16.02
N TYR A 231 -5.39 1.89 -15.97
CA TYR A 231 -5.94 2.74 -14.92
C TYR A 231 -7.22 2.16 -14.29
N VAL A 232 -7.18 1.83 -13.01
CA VAL A 232 -8.30 1.23 -12.29
C VAL A 232 -9.13 2.30 -11.59
N ARG A 233 -10.43 2.33 -11.87
CA ARG A 233 -11.43 3.13 -11.14
C ARG A 233 -11.95 2.32 -9.96
N TYR A 234 -11.33 2.45 -8.79
CA TYR A 234 -11.68 1.63 -7.62
C TYR A 234 -13.07 1.94 -7.04
N GLY A 235 -13.57 3.18 -7.23
CA GLY A 235 -14.70 3.74 -6.48
C GLY A 235 -14.30 4.08 -5.04
N ILE A 236 -15.27 4.49 -4.20
CA ILE A 236 -15.04 4.86 -2.79
C ILE A 236 -14.75 3.59 -1.96
N ARG A 237 -13.53 3.06 -2.10
CA ARG A 237 -13.12 1.74 -1.62
C ARG A 237 -11.63 1.70 -1.28
N GLU A 238 -11.16 2.58 -0.40
CA GLU A 238 -9.75 2.73 -0.03
C GLU A 238 -9.11 1.41 0.43
N PHE A 239 -9.79 0.68 1.33
CA PHE A 239 -9.30 -0.62 1.78
C PHE A 239 -9.24 -1.64 0.63
N GLY A 240 -10.31 -1.70 -0.18
CA GLY A 240 -10.39 -2.60 -1.33
C GLY A 240 -9.32 -2.30 -2.38
N MET A 241 -9.06 -1.02 -2.64
CA MET A 241 -7.98 -0.53 -3.52
C MET A 241 -6.63 -1.01 -3.01
N ALA A 242 -6.28 -0.73 -1.75
CA ALA A 242 -4.99 -1.10 -1.19
C ALA A 242 -4.79 -2.63 -1.16
N ALA A 243 -5.83 -3.40 -0.83
CA ALA A 243 -5.77 -4.86 -0.86
C ALA A 243 -5.61 -5.41 -2.31
N ALA A 244 -6.29 -4.82 -3.29
CA ALA A 244 -6.14 -5.18 -4.69
C ALA A 244 -4.73 -4.86 -5.21
N MET A 245 -4.18 -3.70 -4.85
CA MET A 245 -2.80 -3.31 -5.18
C MET A 245 -1.78 -4.29 -4.57
N ASN A 246 -1.99 -4.77 -3.33
CA ASN A 246 -1.15 -5.82 -2.76
C ASN A 246 -1.21 -7.11 -3.57
N GLY A 247 -2.42 -7.54 -3.96
CA GLY A 247 -2.60 -8.72 -4.81
C GLY A 247 -1.90 -8.58 -6.17
N MET A 248 -1.98 -7.42 -6.80
CA MET A 248 -1.28 -7.11 -8.06
C MET A 248 0.24 -7.20 -7.90
N ALA A 249 0.79 -6.57 -6.85
CA ALA A 249 2.23 -6.62 -6.58
C ALA A 249 2.72 -8.05 -6.28
N LEU A 250 1.94 -8.83 -5.52
CA LEU A 250 2.27 -10.22 -5.17
C LEU A 250 2.13 -11.20 -6.35
N HIS A 251 1.25 -10.91 -7.29
CA HIS A 251 1.16 -11.66 -8.54
C HIS A 251 2.42 -11.48 -9.40
N GLY A 252 3.02 -10.27 -9.36
CA GLY A 252 4.14 -9.89 -10.21
C GLY A 252 3.70 -9.45 -11.61
N GLY A 253 4.63 -8.85 -12.37
CA GLY A 253 4.38 -8.39 -13.73
C GLY A 253 3.86 -6.96 -13.86
N VAL A 254 3.39 -6.35 -12.77
CA VAL A 254 2.88 -4.96 -12.72
C VAL A 254 3.42 -4.19 -11.51
N LEU A 255 3.47 -2.87 -11.63
CA LEU A 255 3.82 -1.93 -10.55
C LEU A 255 2.58 -1.09 -10.21
N PRO A 256 1.84 -1.46 -9.15
CA PRO A 256 0.60 -0.77 -8.80
C PRO A 256 0.86 0.54 -8.05
N TYR A 257 0.13 1.57 -8.44
CA TYR A 257 -0.06 2.79 -7.65
C TYR A 257 -1.54 3.17 -7.57
N GLY A 258 -1.91 3.85 -6.48
CA GLY A 258 -3.30 4.23 -6.25
C GLY A 258 -3.41 5.30 -5.18
N GLY A 259 -4.39 6.19 -5.34
CA GLY A 259 -4.52 7.35 -4.46
C GLY A 259 -5.88 7.54 -3.80
N THR A 260 -5.83 8.19 -2.63
CA THR A 260 -6.96 8.80 -1.90
C THR A 260 -6.41 10.02 -1.14
N PHE A 261 -7.23 10.68 -0.32
CA PHE A 261 -6.73 11.70 0.61
C PHE A 261 -5.99 11.05 1.77
N LEU A 262 -4.94 11.71 2.28
CA LEU A 262 -4.12 11.16 3.37
C LEU A 262 -4.94 10.88 4.62
N VAL A 263 -5.95 11.69 4.91
CA VAL A 263 -6.88 11.46 6.03
C VAL A 263 -7.61 10.13 5.92
N PHE A 264 -7.92 9.68 4.70
CA PHE A 264 -8.58 8.40 4.45
C PHE A 264 -7.60 7.23 4.36
N SER A 265 -6.30 7.45 4.59
CA SER A 265 -5.35 6.36 4.77
C SER A 265 -5.73 5.45 5.95
N ASP A 266 -6.49 5.95 6.92
CA ASP A 266 -7.05 5.16 8.02
C ASP A 266 -8.01 4.07 7.53
N TYR A 267 -8.80 4.33 6.49
CA TYR A 267 -9.65 3.30 5.86
C TYR A 267 -8.82 2.21 5.18
N ALA A 268 -7.62 2.54 4.69
CA ALA A 268 -6.71 1.59 4.02
C ALA A 268 -5.64 0.99 4.93
N ARG A 269 -5.53 1.45 6.19
CA ARG A 269 -4.37 1.20 7.06
C ARG A 269 -4.02 -0.28 7.25
N PRO A 270 -4.99 -1.21 7.45
CA PRO A 270 -4.65 -2.64 7.57
C PRO A 270 -4.03 -3.21 6.29
N ALA A 271 -4.50 -2.80 5.11
CA ALA A 271 -3.91 -3.22 3.84
C ALA A 271 -2.52 -2.61 3.63
N ILE A 272 -2.29 -1.34 3.98
CA ILE A 272 -0.95 -0.71 3.93
C ILE A 272 0.02 -1.47 4.84
N ARG A 273 -0.41 -1.83 6.05
CA ARG A 273 0.38 -2.67 6.97
C ARG A 273 0.69 -4.03 6.36
N LEU A 274 -0.27 -4.66 5.69
CA LEU A 274 -0.03 -5.92 4.97
C LEU A 274 0.95 -5.75 3.82
N SER A 275 0.92 -4.63 3.07
CA SER A 275 1.91 -4.35 2.02
C SER A 275 3.32 -4.38 2.61
N ALA A 276 3.51 -3.73 3.76
CA ALA A 276 4.80 -3.65 4.42
C ALA A 276 5.27 -5.01 4.96
N LEU A 277 4.35 -5.76 5.59
CA LEU A 277 4.61 -7.12 6.10
C LEU A 277 4.94 -8.12 5.00
N GLN A 278 4.21 -8.07 3.88
CA GLN A 278 4.36 -8.95 2.73
C GLN A 278 5.47 -8.49 1.78
N ARG A 279 6.10 -7.34 2.07
CA ARG A 279 7.09 -6.67 1.20
C ARG A 279 6.56 -6.40 -0.21
N ALA A 280 5.27 -6.12 -0.33
CA ALA A 280 4.64 -5.82 -1.60
C ALA A 280 5.09 -4.44 -2.11
N ARG A 281 5.63 -4.40 -3.33
CA ARG A 281 6.04 -3.17 -4.02
C ARG A 281 4.82 -2.41 -4.53
N VAL A 282 4.33 -1.50 -3.70
CA VAL A 282 3.12 -0.71 -3.92
C VAL A 282 3.41 0.75 -3.65
N VAL A 283 2.91 1.66 -4.48
CA VAL A 283 3.04 3.11 -4.25
C VAL A 283 1.69 3.74 -3.92
N PHE A 284 1.53 4.21 -2.69
CA PHE A 284 0.32 4.88 -2.21
C PHE A 284 0.43 6.40 -2.42
N VAL A 285 -0.47 6.97 -3.23
CA VAL A 285 -0.50 8.41 -3.55
C VAL A 285 -1.53 9.11 -2.67
N MET A 286 -1.09 9.67 -1.54
CA MET A 286 -1.97 10.19 -0.49
C MET A 286 -1.94 11.72 -0.48
N THR A 287 -2.95 12.37 -1.05
CA THR A 287 -2.94 13.83 -1.24
C THR A 287 -3.70 14.58 -0.13
N HIS A 288 -3.72 15.91 -0.17
CA HIS A 288 -4.36 16.75 0.86
C HIS A 288 -3.79 16.44 2.25
N ASP A 289 -2.47 16.56 2.35
CA ASP A 289 -1.64 16.00 3.42
C ASP A 289 -1.73 16.71 4.79
N SER A 290 -2.44 17.83 4.90
CA SER A 290 -2.38 18.71 6.07
C SER A 290 -3.60 19.63 6.18
N ILE A 291 -3.60 20.50 7.20
CA ILE A 291 -4.53 21.64 7.32
C ILE A 291 -4.47 22.61 6.12
N GLY A 292 -3.43 22.52 5.27
CA GLY A 292 -3.32 23.27 4.02
C GLY A 292 -4.44 22.97 3.02
N LEU A 293 -5.26 21.94 3.26
CA LEU A 293 -6.48 21.73 2.48
C LEU A 293 -7.53 22.83 2.71
N GLY A 294 -7.57 23.47 3.88
CA GLY A 294 -8.53 24.55 4.16
C GLY A 294 -9.95 24.10 4.49
N GLU A 295 -10.92 24.51 3.67
CA GLU A 295 -12.32 24.68 4.06
C GLU A 295 -13.09 23.39 4.35
N ASP A 296 -12.66 22.22 3.85
CA ASP A 296 -13.34 20.94 4.15
C ASP A 296 -13.24 20.55 5.63
N GLY A 297 -12.37 21.22 6.39
CA GLY A 297 -12.38 21.20 7.85
C GLY A 297 -11.79 19.93 8.48
N PRO A 298 -11.94 19.77 9.80
CA PRO A 298 -11.15 18.83 10.60
C PRO A 298 -11.33 17.36 10.21
N THR A 299 -12.46 16.96 9.63
CA THR A 299 -12.68 15.57 9.19
C THR A 299 -11.84 15.20 7.96
N HIS A 300 -11.31 16.19 7.24
CA HIS A 300 -10.52 15.99 6.04
C HIS A 300 -9.04 16.31 6.26
N GLN A 301 -8.69 16.97 7.36
CA GLN A 301 -7.37 17.51 7.63
C GLN A 301 -6.52 16.49 8.40
N PRO A 302 -5.49 15.90 7.79
CA PRO A 302 -4.58 15.01 8.51
C PRO A 302 -3.83 15.75 9.61
N VAL A 303 -3.66 15.10 10.76
CA VAL A 303 -2.87 15.63 11.90
C VAL A 303 -1.83 14.60 12.35
N GLU A 304 -2.29 13.44 12.81
CA GLU A 304 -1.50 12.31 13.29
C GLU A 304 -1.00 11.37 12.18
N HIS A 305 -1.54 11.51 10.97
CA HIS A 305 -1.50 10.44 9.96
C HIS A 305 -0.08 10.18 9.46
N VAL A 306 0.69 11.23 9.13
CA VAL A 306 2.08 11.09 8.67
C VAL A 306 2.92 10.36 9.72
N MET A 307 2.84 10.79 10.99
CA MET A 307 3.58 10.15 12.08
C MET A 307 3.12 8.71 12.33
N SER A 308 1.80 8.49 12.36
CA SER A 308 1.17 7.18 12.53
C SER A 308 1.60 6.19 11.44
N LEU A 309 1.80 6.65 10.20
CA LEU A 309 2.28 5.83 9.09
C LEU A 309 3.78 5.59 9.16
N ARG A 310 4.60 6.57 9.60
CA ARG A 310 6.04 6.39 9.84
C ARG A 310 6.34 5.28 10.86
N LEU A 311 5.40 4.98 11.77
CA LEU A 311 5.51 3.89 12.73
C LEU A 311 5.33 2.49 12.12
N VAL A 312 4.81 2.37 10.90
CA VAL A 312 4.64 1.07 10.23
C VAL A 312 6.01 0.58 9.75
N PRO A 313 6.53 -0.55 10.27
CA PRO A 313 7.83 -1.07 9.84
C PRO A 313 7.82 -1.39 8.35
N ASN A 314 8.94 -1.14 7.67
CA ASN A 314 9.12 -1.38 6.23
C ASN A 314 8.22 -0.56 5.27
N LEU A 315 7.57 0.49 5.76
CA LEU A 315 6.91 1.50 4.93
C LEU A 315 7.81 2.74 4.79
N GLU A 316 8.13 3.15 3.56
CA GLU A 316 8.73 4.47 3.33
C GLU A 316 7.62 5.52 3.21
N VAL A 317 7.64 6.52 4.09
CA VAL A 317 6.70 7.65 4.05
C VAL A 317 7.44 8.88 3.56
N TRP A 318 7.12 9.30 2.34
CA TRP A 318 7.66 10.46 1.65
C TRP A 318 6.70 11.64 1.79
N ARG A 319 7.19 12.78 2.28
CA ARG A 319 6.44 14.04 2.33
C ARG A 319 7.25 15.16 1.66
N PRO A 320 7.27 15.19 0.32
CA PRO A 320 8.12 16.09 -0.45
C PRO A 320 7.68 17.55 -0.34
N CYS A 321 8.63 18.48 -0.32
CA CYS A 321 8.35 19.92 -0.23
C CYS A 321 8.04 20.60 -1.55
N ASP A 322 8.46 20.03 -2.68
CA ASP A 322 8.29 20.64 -4.00
C ASP A 322 8.31 19.62 -5.15
N ALA A 323 8.39 20.11 -6.39
CA ALA A 323 8.39 19.28 -7.58
C ALA A 323 9.63 18.39 -7.72
N VAL A 324 10.81 18.87 -7.33
CA VAL A 324 12.07 18.12 -7.43
C VAL A 324 12.07 16.98 -6.41
N GLU A 325 11.73 17.26 -5.15
CA GLU A 325 11.63 16.20 -4.15
C GLU A 325 10.52 15.19 -4.49
N THR A 326 9.42 15.65 -5.09
CA THR A 326 8.34 14.73 -5.52
C THR A 326 8.82 13.77 -6.60
N ALA A 327 9.61 14.25 -7.58
CA ALA A 327 10.20 13.40 -8.60
C ALA A 327 11.23 12.41 -8.02
N GLU A 328 12.08 12.85 -7.09
CA GLU A 328 13.02 11.97 -6.37
C GLU A 328 12.30 10.92 -5.51
N ALA A 329 11.21 11.30 -4.83
CA ALA A 329 10.37 10.37 -4.06
C ALA A 329 9.75 9.30 -4.96
N TRP A 330 9.26 9.66 -6.14
CA TRP A 330 8.77 8.70 -7.14
C TRP A 330 9.88 7.77 -7.65
N ALA A 331 11.05 8.32 -8.01
CA ALA A 331 12.20 7.53 -8.45
C ALA A 331 12.62 6.51 -7.38
N ALA A 332 12.71 6.96 -6.13
CA ALA A 332 13.04 6.13 -4.98
C ALA A 332 11.97 5.06 -4.70
N SER A 333 10.69 5.41 -4.84
CA SER A 333 9.55 4.53 -4.60
C SER A 333 9.44 3.43 -5.65
N VAL A 334 9.65 3.76 -6.93
CA VAL A 334 9.67 2.73 -7.98
C VAL A 334 10.92 1.87 -7.85
N ALA A 335 12.10 2.41 -7.53
CA ALA A 335 13.31 1.59 -7.36
C ALA A 335 13.25 0.63 -6.15
N ARG A 336 12.35 0.85 -5.19
CA ARG A 336 12.18 0.00 -4.01
C ARG A 336 11.53 -1.33 -4.38
N SER A 337 12.28 -2.43 -4.31
CA SER A 337 11.76 -3.79 -4.58
C SER A 337 11.19 -4.49 -3.35
N GLU A 338 11.67 -4.16 -2.14
CA GLU A 338 11.39 -4.91 -0.90
C GLU A 338 10.38 -4.22 0.03
N GLY A 339 9.42 -3.48 -0.50
CA GLY A 339 8.32 -2.94 0.29
C GLY A 339 7.58 -1.77 -0.33
N PRO A 340 6.52 -1.29 0.34
CA PRO A 340 5.70 -0.20 -0.12
C PRO A 340 6.34 1.16 0.14
N SER A 341 5.87 2.15 -0.62
CA SER A 341 6.10 3.57 -0.38
C SER A 341 4.76 4.31 -0.32
N LEU A 342 4.71 5.38 0.47
CA LEU A 342 3.58 6.28 0.58
C LEU A 342 4.05 7.71 0.36
N LEU A 343 3.37 8.43 -0.52
CA LEU A 343 3.66 9.83 -0.85
C LEU A 343 2.54 10.71 -0.28
N ALA A 344 2.85 11.49 0.74
CA ALA A 344 1.98 12.50 1.34
C ALA A 344 2.14 13.82 0.57
N LEU A 345 1.10 14.25 -0.14
CA LEU A 345 1.18 15.31 -1.14
C LEU A 345 0.21 16.47 -0.85
N SER A 346 0.68 17.70 -1.06
CA SER A 346 -0.06 18.92 -0.78
C SER A 346 -1.22 19.15 -1.76
N ARG A 347 -2.26 19.86 -1.28
CA ARG A 347 -3.32 20.42 -2.14
C ARG A 347 -2.89 21.75 -2.76
N GLN A 348 -2.24 22.56 -1.94
CA GLN A 348 -1.82 23.94 -2.17
C GLN A 348 -0.47 24.01 -2.90
N ASN A 349 -0.27 25.09 -3.65
CA ASN A 349 0.97 25.32 -4.39
C ASN A 349 2.13 25.66 -3.47
N LEU A 350 3.27 25.02 -3.70
CA LEU A 350 4.51 25.25 -2.97
C LEU A 350 5.57 25.81 -3.93
N PRO A 351 6.46 26.70 -3.47
CA PRO A 351 7.61 27.12 -4.26
C PRO A 351 8.57 25.95 -4.44
N GLN A 352 9.28 25.94 -5.56
CA GLN A 352 10.40 25.01 -5.73
C GLN A 352 11.64 25.58 -5.04
N LEU A 353 12.17 24.81 -4.09
CA LEU A 353 13.29 25.18 -3.23
C LEU A 353 14.48 24.23 -3.43
N SER A 354 14.19 22.96 -3.73
CA SER A 354 15.16 21.89 -3.88
C SER A 354 15.82 21.89 -5.26
N THR A 355 17.11 21.55 -5.25
CA THR A 355 17.88 21.19 -6.44
C THR A 355 18.34 19.72 -6.40
N GLY A 356 17.68 18.91 -5.56
CA GLY A 356 17.97 17.48 -5.35
C GLY A 356 18.50 17.16 -3.95
N GLY A 357 18.55 15.86 -3.64
CA GLY A 357 19.08 15.32 -2.37
C GLY A 357 18.07 14.54 -1.54
N ALA A 358 16.77 14.57 -1.87
CA ALA A 358 15.73 13.89 -1.13
C ALA A 358 15.91 12.38 -1.12
N GLY A 359 16.62 11.79 -2.09
CA GLY A 359 16.93 10.36 -2.14
C GLY A 359 17.63 9.82 -0.87
N GLN A 360 18.30 10.69 -0.09
CA GLN A 360 18.91 10.36 1.20
C GLN A 360 17.93 10.37 2.38
N GLY A 361 16.67 10.72 2.15
CA GLY A 361 15.62 10.84 3.16
C GLY A 361 15.64 12.14 3.97
N GLY A 362 16.80 12.78 4.08
CA GLY A 362 16.93 14.16 4.56
C GLY A 362 18.29 14.74 4.22
N TYR A 363 18.34 16.04 3.91
CA TYR A 363 19.53 16.72 3.41
C TYR A 363 19.50 18.21 3.77
N ARG A 364 20.67 18.86 3.83
CA ARG A 364 20.78 20.31 4.03
C ARG A 364 20.34 21.01 2.74
N LEU A 365 19.21 21.71 2.81
CA LEU A 365 18.66 22.51 1.73
C LEU A 365 19.34 23.88 1.65
N GLN A 366 19.52 24.53 2.81
CA GLN A 366 20.25 25.80 2.92
C GLN A 366 21.16 25.76 4.14
N ALA A 367 22.38 26.26 3.98
CA ALA A 367 23.35 26.38 5.07
C ALA A 367 23.20 27.72 5.80
N ALA A 368 23.58 27.74 7.07
CA ALA A 368 23.75 28.98 7.82
C ALA A 368 24.80 29.88 7.15
N GLU A 369 24.55 31.20 7.17
CA GLU A 369 25.51 32.23 6.73
C GLU A 369 26.30 32.78 7.91
N ALA A 370 25.63 33.10 9.01
CA ALA A 370 26.26 33.37 10.30
C ALA A 370 26.71 32.05 10.97
N PRO A 371 27.56 32.11 12.03
CA PRO A 371 27.91 30.93 12.80
C PRO A 371 26.67 30.17 13.26
N ARG A 372 26.55 28.92 12.81
CA ARG A 372 25.36 28.09 13.01
C ARG A 372 25.07 27.92 14.50
N LYS A 373 23.84 28.25 14.87
CA LYS A 373 23.26 28.05 16.21
C LYS A 373 21.98 27.22 16.17
N VAL A 374 21.29 27.19 15.03
CA VAL A 374 20.00 26.52 14.86
C VAL A 374 20.02 25.62 13.63
N VAL A 375 19.32 24.49 13.70
CA VAL A 375 18.97 23.67 12.54
C VAL A 375 17.46 23.51 12.50
N LEU A 376 16.84 23.99 11.43
CA LEU A 376 15.41 23.88 11.16
C LEU A 376 15.16 22.64 10.31
N LEU A 377 14.62 21.59 10.91
CA LEU A 377 14.16 20.36 10.26
C LEU A 377 12.70 20.54 9.85
N ALA A 378 12.41 20.38 8.56
CA ALA A 378 11.04 20.46 8.09
C ALA A 378 10.77 19.38 7.03
N SER A 379 9.48 19.12 6.79
CA SER A 379 9.02 18.23 5.73
C SER A 379 7.85 18.88 4.99
N GLY A 380 7.61 18.47 3.74
CA GLY A 380 6.45 18.92 2.98
C GLY A 380 6.35 20.45 2.86
N SER A 381 5.12 20.95 2.99
CA SER A 381 4.82 22.38 2.91
C SER A 381 5.59 23.23 3.91
N GLU A 382 6.00 22.68 5.06
CA GLU A 382 6.63 23.48 6.11
C GLU A 382 8.10 23.83 5.80
N VAL A 383 8.69 23.24 4.75
CA VAL A 383 10.05 23.60 4.33
C VAL A 383 10.11 25.05 3.84
N GLU A 384 9.06 25.58 3.20
CA GLU A 384 9.03 27.01 2.83
C GLU A 384 9.01 27.92 4.07
N ILE A 385 8.32 27.47 5.13
CA ILE A 385 8.24 28.19 6.41
C ILE A 385 9.62 28.15 7.10
N ALA A 386 10.31 27.01 7.07
CA ALA A 386 11.67 26.89 7.58
C ALA A 386 12.66 27.82 6.85
N VAL A 387 12.53 27.95 5.52
CA VAL A 387 13.35 28.90 4.74
C VAL A 387 13.08 30.35 5.14
N ALA A 388 11.80 30.72 5.33
CA ALA A 388 11.46 32.06 5.80
C ALA A 388 11.97 32.33 7.23
N ALA A 389 11.86 31.35 8.13
CA ALA A 389 12.36 31.46 9.50
C ALA A 389 13.90 31.56 9.54
N ARG A 390 14.62 30.80 8.69
CA ARG A 390 16.07 30.95 8.50
C ARG A 390 16.42 32.39 8.15
N ALA A 391 15.77 32.98 7.14
CA ALA A 391 16.07 34.34 6.71
C ALA A 391 15.87 35.37 7.83
N ALA A 392 14.83 35.22 8.65
CA ALA A 392 14.59 36.08 9.80
C ALA A 392 15.68 35.93 10.88
N LEU A 393 16.07 34.70 11.22
CA LEU A 393 17.14 34.42 12.20
C LEU A 393 18.50 34.95 11.74
N GLU A 394 18.84 34.77 10.46
CA GLU A 394 20.10 35.27 9.88
C GLU A 394 20.16 36.80 9.92
N ALA A 395 19.03 37.49 9.68
CA ALA A 395 18.96 38.96 9.81
C ALA A 395 19.23 39.47 11.23
N GLU A 396 19.03 38.62 12.25
CA GLU A 396 19.35 38.87 13.66
C GLU A 396 20.74 38.35 14.07
N GLY A 397 21.53 37.81 13.14
CA GLY A 397 22.86 37.25 13.40
C GLY A 397 22.84 35.86 14.07
N VAL A 398 21.73 35.14 13.95
CA VAL A 398 21.59 33.75 14.41
C VAL A 398 21.68 32.82 13.20
N GLY A 399 22.84 32.17 13.05
CA GLY A 399 23.07 31.26 11.93
C GLY A 399 22.12 30.05 11.96
N ALA A 400 21.40 29.79 10.86
CA ALA A 400 20.40 28.74 10.78
C ALA A 400 20.56 27.86 9.52
N ASP A 401 20.74 26.56 9.73
CA ASP A 401 20.61 25.56 8.66
C ASP A 401 19.13 25.25 8.42
N VAL A 402 18.74 24.99 7.17
CA VAL A 402 17.46 24.35 6.82
C VAL A 402 17.76 22.95 6.30
N VAL A 403 17.17 21.95 6.94
CA VAL A 403 17.23 20.54 6.56
C VAL A 403 15.84 20.12 6.12
N SER A 404 15.70 19.73 4.85
CA SER A 404 14.50 19.04 4.39
C SER A 404 14.62 17.57 4.74
N MET A 405 13.59 16.99 5.36
CA MET A 405 13.56 15.58 5.77
C MET A 405 12.28 14.87 5.27
N PRO A 406 12.16 14.63 3.97
CA PRO A 406 10.95 14.07 3.37
C PRO A 406 10.71 12.60 3.75
N CYS A 407 11.73 11.82 4.13
CA CYS A 407 11.56 10.40 4.47
C CYS A 407 12.47 9.94 5.62
N TRP A 408 11.87 9.74 6.79
CA TRP A 408 12.59 9.38 8.03
C TRP A 408 13.33 8.06 7.94
N SER A 409 12.70 7.00 7.42
CA SER A 409 13.33 5.67 7.34
C SER A 409 14.55 5.67 6.40
N ARG A 410 14.50 6.43 5.31
CA ARG A 410 15.64 6.64 4.39
C ARG A 410 16.76 7.42 5.07
N PHE A 411 16.43 8.46 5.83
CA PHE A 411 17.41 9.23 6.59
C PHE A 411 18.06 8.38 7.70
N ASP A 412 17.26 7.62 8.43
CA ASP A 412 17.72 6.72 9.50
C ASP A 412 18.67 5.62 9.01
N ALA A 413 18.49 5.18 7.76
CA ALA A 413 19.34 4.21 7.09
C ALA A 413 20.71 4.78 6.69
N GLN A 414 20.89 6.10 6.69
CA GLN A 414 22.16 6.74 6.39
C GLN A 414 23.22 6.48 7.48
N SER A 415 24.48 6.68 7.10
CA SER A 415 25.60 6.58 8.03
C SER A 415 25.43 7.51 9.23
N LYS A 416 26.03 7.15 10.35
CA LYS A 416 25.98 7.99 11.57
C LYS A 416 26.64 9.34 11.32
N GLU A 417 27.69 9.35 10.52
CA GLU A 417 28.46 10.53 10.12
C GLU A 417 27.60 11.49 9.29
N TYR A 418 26.83 10.97 8.32
CA TYR A 418 25.92 11.79 7.51
C TYR A 418 24.86 12.45 8.39
N ARG A 419 24.21 11.65 9.25
CA ARG A 419 23.17 12.16 10.15
C ARG A 419 23.72 13.18 11.16
N ALA A 420 24.88 12.93 11.75
CA ALA A 420 25.53 13.85 12.68
C ALA A 420 25.97 15.16 12.01
N GLY A 421 26.30 15.13 10.72
CA GLY A 421 26.62 16.32 9.94
C GLY A 421 25.43 17.25 9.69
N LEU A 422 24.21 16.70 9.65
CA LEU A 422 22.96 17.46 9.56
C LEU A 422 22.40 17.84 10.93
N LEU A 423 22.57 16.97 11.92
CA LEU A 423 22.05 17.09 13.29
C LEU A 423 23.21 17.17 14.30
N PRO A 424 23.97 18.27 14.29
CA PRO A 424 25.12 18.44 15.17
C PRO A 424 24.66 18.67 16.62
N ARG A 425 25.49 18.30 17.60
CA ARG A 425 25.14 18.43 19.02
C ARG A 425 25.26 19.85 19.57
N ASP A 426 25.93 20.74 18.86
CA ASP A 426 26.23 22.12 19.26
C ASP A 426 25.24 23.15 18.72
N ALA A 427 24.15 22.70 18.08
CA ALA A 427 23.07 23.55 17.60
C ALA A 427 21.72 23.16 18.23
N LEU A 428 20.85 24.14 18.40
CA LEU A 428 19.45 23.90 18.73
C LEU A 428 18.76 23.30 17.50
N ILE A 429 18.20 22.10 17.65
CA ILE A 429 17.48 21.42 16.58
C ILE A 429 15.98 21.67 16.76
N VAL A 430 15.33 22.18 15.71
CA VAL A 430 13.93 22.58 15.72
C VAL A 430 13.19 21.83 14.61
N SER A 431 12.09 21.15 14.91
CA SER A 431 11.22 20.56 13.89
C SER A 431 10.04 21.46 13.54
N ILE A 432 9.61 21.43 12.28
CA ILE A 432 8.44 22.15 11.77
C ILE A 432 7.68 21.21 10.82
N GLU A 433 6.49 20.77 11.23
CA GLU A 433 5.62 19.90 10.43
C GLU A 433 4.15 20.17 10.79
N ALA A 434 3.28 20.36 9.80
CA ALA A 434 1.84 20.50 10.01
C ALA A 434 1.20 19.13 10.33
N GLY A 435 1.49 18.64 11.53
CA GLY A 435 1.01 17.39 12.10
C GLY A 435 1.45 17.26 13.56
N VAL A 436 1.19 16.12 14.19
CA VAL A 436 1.54 15.90 15.60
C VAL A 436 3.05 16.08 15.86
N THR A 437 3.39 16.65 17.01
CA THR A 437 4.78 16.88 17.41
C THR A 437 5.44 15.63 17.98
N THR A 438 4.65 14.71 18.55
CA THR A 438 5.15 13.46 19.15
C THR A 438 5.93 12.63 18.13
N GLY A 439 7.13 12.19 18.49
CA GLY A 439 8.07 11.45 17.65
C GLY A 439 9.23 12.31 17.14
N TRP A 440 9.06 13.63 16.99
CA TRP A 440 10.12 14.53 16.52
C TRP A 440 11.28 14.68 17.51
N GLU A 441 11.03 14.47 18.80
CA GLU A 441 12.06 14.42 19.86
C GLU A 441 13.17 13.40 19.57
N ARG A 442 12.91 12.42 18.70
CA ARG A 442 13.92 11.50 18.18
C ARG A 442 15.08 12.20 17.47
N TYR A 443 14.82 13.32 16.80
CA TYR A 443 15.81 14.11 16.08
C TYR A 443 16.16 15.41 16.79
N THR A 444 15.18 16.04 17.45
CA THR A 444 15.38 17.32 18.12
C THR A 444 16.02 17.17 19.50
N GLY A 445 15.95 15.97 20.10
CA GLY A 445 16.50 15.69 21.42
C GLY A 445 15.67 16.31 22.55
N ILE A 446 16.21 16.29 23.77
CA ILE A 446 15.50 16.80 24.97
C ILE A 446 15.45 18.33 25.06
N ASP A 447 16.41 19.01 24.42
CA ASP A 447 16.55 20.47 24.44
C ASP A 447 15.98 21.13 23.18
N GLY A 448 15.52 20.34 22.22
CA GLY A 448 15.00 20.81 20.95
C GLY A 448 13.56 21.36 21.04
N LEU A 449 13.12 22.02 19.98
CA LEU A 449 11.77 22.56 19.86
C LEU A 449 11.01 21.83 18.75
N ASN A 450 9.73 21.54 18.97
CA ASN A 450 8.88 20.90 17.96
C ASN A 450 7.66 21.77 17.68
N PHE A 451 7.57 22.32 16.47
CA PHE A 451 6.43 23.10 16.00
C PHE A 451 5.53 22.23 15.12
N GLY A 452 4.27 22.10 15.54
CA GLY A 452 3.27 21.34 14.81
C GLY A 452 1.87 21.58 15.34
N LEU A 453 1.00 20.59 15.17
CA LEU A 453 -0.41 20.66 15.49
C LEU A 453 -0.83 19.40 16.28
N ASP A 454 -0.99 19.54 17.60
CA ASP A 454 -1.44 18.46 18.50
C ASP A 454 -2.94 18.55 18.84
N ARG A 455 -3.74 18.99 17.87
CA ARG A 455 -5.21 19.10 17.95
C ARG A 455 -5.81 18.91 16.55
N TYR A 456 -7.11 18.64 16.47
CA TYR A 456 -7.78 18.70 15.17
C TYR A 456 -7.73 20.12 14.59
N GLY A 457 -7.78 20.21 13.25
CA GLY A 457 -7.82 21.50 12.57
C GLY A 457 -9.20 22.17 12.63
N ALA A 458 -9.44 23.09 11.71
CA ALA A 458 -10.67 23.88 11.63
C ALA A 458 -11.06 24.13 10.17
N SER A 459 -12.34 24.41 9.92
CA SER A 459 -12.78 24.86 8.61
C SER A 459 -12.46 26.35 8.44
N GLY A 460 -11.65 26.68 7.45
CA GLY A 460 -11.27 28.05 7.11
C GLY A 460 -10.26 28.10 5.97
N PRO A 461 -9.97 29.30 5.44
CA PRO A 461 -8.94 29.48 4.43
C PRO A 461 -7.58 28.97 4.95
N ALA A 462 -6.85 28.20 4.14
CA ALA A 462 -5.57 27.62 4.55
C ALA A 462 -4.58 28.65 5.17
N PRO A 463 -4.40 29.87 4.62
CA PRO A 463 -3.53 30.87 5.23
C PRO A 463 -3.92 31.27 6.66
N ASP A 464 -5.23 31.31 6.95
CA ASP A 464 -5.74 31.64 8.28
C ASP A 464 -5.56 30.47 9.27
N LEU A 465 -5.57 29.22 8.77
CA LEU A 465 -5.32 28.04 9.60
C LEU A 465 -3.84 27.89 10.00
N TYR A 466 -2.93 28.34 9.12
CA TYR A 466 -1.49 28.33 9.37
C TYR A 466 -1.02 29.45 10.30
N LYS A 467 -1.79 30.54 10.38
CA LYS A 467 -1.51 31.69 11.25
C LYS A 467 -1.97 31.42 12.69
#